data_AF-A0A378Y1W0-F1
#
_entry.id   AF-A0A378Y1W0-F1
#
_cell.length_a   1.000
_cell.length_b   1.000
_cell.length_c   1.000
_cell.angle_alpha   90.00
_cell.angle_beta   90.00
_cell.angle_gamma   90.00
#
_symmetry.space_group_name_H-M   'P 1'
#
loop_
_entity.id
_entity.type
_entity.pdbx_description
1 polymer ?
#
loop_
_entity_poly.entity_id
_entity_poly.type
_entity_poly.pdbx_seq_one_letter_code
_entity_poly.pdbx_strand_id
1 'polypeptide(L)'
;MSTIVNLNLMAGTKVDSFIQSVQLPEAVDNGSLVVLKGVLAGNPEVRIAATPTDVAAQEVLLVASPEIPEVNGFRIDVSDPALFTNKANTPARAFRLKNGDTFTITDDGIDGATVVDQYVIPQDGKYKGIASATLGTTKVALLVLEKTTISVGRSRVPATKLQVIKEA
;
A
#
# COMPACT_ATOMS: atom_id res chain seq x y z
N MET A 1 -0.22 -15.43 2.93
CA MET A 1 1.08 -14.87 2.53
C MET A 1 0.96 -13.37 2.68
N SER A 2 1.98 -12.69 3.20
CA SER A 2 1.90 -11.23 3.29
C SER A 2 1.97 -10.63 1.90
N THR A 3 1.30 -9.51 1.72
CA THR A 3 1.33 -8.78 0.45
C THR A 3 2.70 -8.14 0.23
N ILE A 4 3.22 -8.27 -1.00
CA ILE A 4 4.49 -7.66 -1.42
C ILE A 4 4.17 -6.51 -2.38
N VAL A 5 4.87 -5.38 -2.21
CA VAL A 5 4.74 -4.22 -3.09
C VAL A 5 6.11 -3.77 -3.61
N ASN A 6 6.22 -3.62 -4.92
CA ASN A 6 7.35 -2.98 -5.57
C ASN A 6 6.95 -1.57 -6.00
N LEU A 7 7.62 -0.58 -5.44
CA LEU A 7 7.47 0.81 -5.87
C LEU A 7 8.19 0.96 -7.22
N ASN A 8 7.43 1.16 -8.29
CA ASN A 8 8.00 1.37 -9.63
C ASN A 8 8.33 2.87 -9.80
N LEU A 9 7.54 3.60 -10.58
CA LEU A 9 7.68 5.04 -10.73
C LEU A 9 6.70 5.72 -9.77
N MET A 10 7.15 6.10 -8.58
CA MET A 10 6.33 6.79 -7.58
C MET A 10 6.93 8.16 -7.25
N ALA A 11 6.13 9.23 -7.28
CA ALA A 11 6.56 10.59 -6.95
C ALA A 11 7.19 10.65 -5.55
N GLY A 12 6.63 9.94 -4.58
CA GLY A 12 7.17 9.88 -3.22
C GLY A 12 8.51 9.17 -3.08
N THR A 13 9.05 8.52 -4.12
CA THR A 13 10.45 8.04 -4.10
C THR A 13 11.46 9.13 -4.48
N LYS A 14 10.98 10.29 -4.94
CA LYS A 14 11.78 11.43 -5.40
C LYS A 14 11.51 12.70 -4.61
N VAL A 15 10.33 12.82 -4.01
CA VAL A 15 9.90 13.99 -3.25
C VAL A 15 9.46 13.56 -1.86
N ASP A 16 10.29 13.87 -0.86
CA ASP A 16 10.09 13.42 0.52
C ASP A 16 8.79 13.91 1.16
N SER A 17 8.24 15.05 0.70
CA SER A 17 6.97 15.57 1.20
C SER A 17 5.76 14.68 0.86
N PHE A 18 5.92 13.71 -0.04
CA PHE A 18 4.90 12.70 -0.32
C PHE A 18 5.07 11.41 0.50
N ILE A 19 6.06 11.36 1.38
CA ILE A 19 6.25 10.27 2.34
C ILE A 19 5.67 10.71 3.68
N GLN A 20 4.96 9.80 4.34
CA GLN A 20 4.45 10.00 5.69
C GLN A 20 4.88 8.84 6.60
N SER A 21 5.49 9.19 7.73
CA SER A 21 5.63 8.26 8.86
C SER A 21 4.27 8.06 9.51
N VAL A 22 3.81 6.82 9.57
CA VAL A 22 2.50 6.45 10.12
C VAL A 22 2.61 5.38 11.19
N GLN A 23 1.61 5.29 12.06
CA GLN A 23 1.43 4.17 12.98
C GLN A 23 -0.01 3.64 12.85
N LEU A 24 -0.14 2.32 12.79
CA LEU A 24 -1.43 1.62 12.71
C LEU A 24 -1.70 0.84 14.00
N PRO A 25 -2.97 0.74 14.44
CA PRO A 25 -3.34 0.02 15.66
C PRO A 25 -3.24 -1.51 15.50
N GLU A 26 -3.21 -2.00 14.26
CA GLU A 26 -3.13 -3.42 13.90
C GLU A 26 -1.99 -3.66 12.91
N ALA A 27 -1.59 -4.93 12.77
CA ALA A 27 -0.55 -5.29 11.83
C ALA A 27 -1.08 -5.21 10.39
N VAL A 28 -0.29 -4.60 9.50
CA VAL A 28 -0.68 -4.42 8.10
C VAL A 28 0.44 -4.75 7.15
N ASP A 29 0.09 -5.35 6.03
CA ASP A 29 1.06 -5.70 5.01
C ASP A 29 1.43 -4.48 4.16
N ASN A 30 2.62 -4.55 3.55
CA ASN A 30 2.96 -3.66 2.46
C ASN A 30 1.94 -3.81 1.33
N GLY A 31 1.64 -2.73 0.62
CA GLY A 31 0.55 -2.70 -0.38
C GLY A 31 -0.82 -2.29 0.20
N SER A 32 -0.94 -2.19 1.52
CA SER A 32 -2.17 -1.71 2.18
C SER A 32 -2.49 -0.25 1.86
N LEU A 33 -3.77 0.05 1.68
CA LEU A 33 -4.33 1.38 1.47
C LEU A 33 -4.87 1.94 2.79
N VAL A 34 -4.41 3.13 3.17
CA VAL A 34 -4.71 3.74 4.48
C VAL A 34 -5.07 5.20 4.36
N VAL A 35 -5.74 5.73 5.37
CA VAL A 35 -6.03 7.17 5.50
C VAL A 35 -5.34 7.75 6.72
N LEU A 36 -4.95 9.02 6.64
CA LEU A 36 -4.36 9.73 7.77
C LEU A 36 -5.44 10.28 8.70
N LYS A 37 -5.20 10.16 10.01
CA LYS A 37 -5.99 10.77 11.07
C LYS A 37 -5.18 11.90 11.74
N GLY A 38 -5.11 11.89 13.06
CA GLY A 38 -4.38 12.86 13.86
C GLY A 38 -2.88 12.59 13.91
N VAL A 39 -2.20 13.42 14.69
CA VAL A 39 -0.80 13.24 15.08
C VAL A 39 -0.75 12.27 16.26
N LEU A 40 0.27 11.42 16.32
CA LEU A 40 0.49 10.51 17.44
C LEU A 40 0.90 11.32 18.68
N ALA A 41 0.22 11.10 19.80
CA ALA A 41 0.55 11.78 21.05
C ALA A 41 2.00 11.49 21.47
N GLY A 42 2.76 12.53 21.78
CA GLY A 42 4.17 12.42 22.15
C GLY A 42 5.15 12.22 20.97
N ASN A 43 4.66 12.08 19.72
CA ASN A 43 5.50 11.97 18.54
C ASN A 43 4.91 12.79 17.37
N PRO A 44 5.27 14.09 17.26
CA PRO A 44 4.66 15.00 16.30
C PRO A 44 4.92 14.64 14.83
N GLU A 45 5.98 13.89 14.56
CA GLU A 45 6.41 13.49 13.21
C GLU A 45 5.65 12.25 12.70
N VAL A 46 4.89 11.57 13.57
CA VAL A 46 4.16 10.35 13.22
C VAL A 46 2.65 10.62 13.19
N ARG A 47 2.01 10.22 12.09
CA ARG A 47 0.56 10.28 11.94
C ARG A 47 -0.09 8.97 12.33
N ILE A 48 -1.28 9.03 12.93
CA ILE A 48 -2.12 7.84 13.10
C ILE A 48 -2.74 7.52 11.74
N ALA A 49 -2.66 6.26 11.31
CA ALA A 49 -3.31 5.76 10.10
C ALA A 49 -4.38 4.71 10.43
N ALA A 50 -5.37 4.59 9.55
CA ALA A 50 -6.48 3.64 9.69
C ALA A 50 -6.99 3.17 8.32
N THR A 51 -7.93 2.23 8.32
CA THR A 51 -8.71 1.90 7.13
C THR A 51 -9.48 3.12 6.62
N PRO A 52 -9.68 3.26 5.29
CA PRO A 52 -10.60 4.24 4.74
C PRO A 52 -12.01 4.05 5.32
N THR A 53 -12.74 5.15 5.51
CA THR A 53 -14.13 5.14 5.99
C THR A 53 -15.08 5.91 5.06
N ASP A 54 -14.53 6.75 4.20
CA ASP A 54 -15.25 7.44 3.13
C ASP A 54 -14.31 7.57 1.93
N VAL A 55 -14.28 6.54 1.09
CA VAL A 55 -13.46 6.52 -0.13
C VAL A 55 -13.80 7.61 -1.14
N ALA A 56 -14.94 8.30 -1.02
CA ALA A 56 -15.32 9.38 -1.94
C ALA A 56 -14.71 10.74 -1.54
N ALA A 57 -14.37 10.92 -0.26
CA ALA A 57 -13.83 12.19 0.26
C ALA A 57 -12.36 12.10 0.70
N GLN A 58 -11.91 10.95 1.18
CA GLN A 58 -10.62 10.79 1.84
C GLN A 58 -9.47 10.65 0.85
N GLU A 59 -8.32 11.21 1.23
CA GLU A 59 -7.05 10.89 0.61
C GLU A 59 -6.58 9.51 1.10
N VAL A 60 -6.17 8.67 0.16
CA VAL A 60 -5.66 7.32 0.43
C VAL A 60 -4.17 7.27 0.13
N LEU A 61 -3.42 6.69 1.06
CA LEU A 61 -1.98 6.48 0.97
C LEU A 61 -1.66 4.99 0.85
N LEU A 62 -0.54 4.67 0.21
CA LEU A 62 -0.03 3.31 0.06
C LEU A 62 1.04 3.02 1.12
N VAL A 63 0.86 1.98 1.92
CA VAL A 63 1.87 1.51 2.88
C VAL A 63 2.95 0.73 2.14
N ALA A 64 4.20 1.14 2.29
CA ALA A 64 5.37 0.44 1.76
C ALA A 64 6.59 0.74 2.63
N SER A 65 6.76 -0.03 3.69
CA SER A 65 7.94 0.08 4.56
C SER A 65 9.10 -0.76 4.01
N PRO A 66 10.35 -0.35 4.27
CA PRO A 66 11.49 -1.23 4.08
C PRO A 66 11.28 -2.55 4.83
N GLU A 67 11.47 -3.66 4.14
CA GLU A 67 11.28 -5.00 4.67
C GLU A 67 12.49 -5.37 5.52
N ILE A 68 12.55 -4.80 6.73
CA ILE A 68 13.64 -5.00 7.69
C ILE A 68 13.03 -5.62 8.96
N PRO A 69 13.04 -6.95 9.10
CA PRO A 69 12.52 -7.64 10.24
C PRO A 69 13.46 -7.41 11.42
N GLU A 70 12.84 -7.18 12.56
CA GLU A 70 13.54 -7.05 13.83
C GLU A 70 13.21 -8.26 14.71
N VAL A 71 14.26 -8.99 15.07
CA VAL A 71 14.22 -10.13 16.00
C VAL A 71 15.10 -9.79 17.20
N ASN A 72 14.49 -9.75 18.39
CA ASN A 72 15.17 -9.41 19.65
C ASN A 72 15.92 -8.05 19.63
N GLY A 73 15.40 -7.03 18.94
CA GLY A 73 16.07 -5.73 18.84
C GLY A 73 17.10 -5.62 17.70
N PHE A 74 17.38 -6.72 16.99
CA PHE A 74 18.36 -6.75 15.92
C PHE A 74 17.68 -6.83 14.56
N ARG A 75 18.18 -6.02 13.62
CA ARG A 75 17.80 -6.10 12.21
C ARG A 75 18.43 -7.35 11.61
N ILE A 76 17.60 -8.21 11.03
CA ILE A 76 18.05 -9.37 10.25
C ILE A 76 17.64 -9.19 8.79
N ASP A 77 18.38 -9.79 7.87
CA ASP A 77 17.98 -9.77 6.47
C ASP A 77 16.72 -10.61 6.26
N VAL A 78 15.79 -10.10 5.46
CA VAL A 78 14.66 -10.90 4.99
C VAL A 78 15.15 -11.87 3.93
N SER A 79 15.03 -13.16 4.21
CA SER A 79 15.19 -14.19 3.17
C SER A 79 13.96 -14.34 2.28
N ASP A 80 12.78 -13.99 2.79
CA ASP A 80 11.50 -14.05 2.07
C ASP A 80 10.59 -12.81 2.39
N PRO A 81 10.45 -11.85 1.45
CA PRO A 81 9.61 -10.66 1.61
C PRO A 81 8.14 -10.98 1.91
N ALA A 82 7.68 -12.18 1.53
CA ALA A 82 6.31 -12.63 1.77
C ALA A 82 6.00 -12.94 3.25
N LEU A 83 7.01 -12.89 4.12
CA LEU A 83 6.89 -13.04 5.58
C LEU A 83 6.92 -11.70 6.33
N PHE A 84 7.14 -10.58 5.62
CA PHE A 84 7.19 -9.27 6.24
C PHE A 84 5.79 -8.70 6.47
N THR A 85 5.57 -8.08 7.63
CA THR A 85 4.38 -7.31 7.92
C THR A 85 4.74 -6.13 8.83
N ASN A 86 4.07 -5.01 8.66
CA ASN A 86 4.26 -3.86 9.55
C ASN A 86 3.57 -4.17 10.87
N LYS A 87 4.33 -4.26 11.96
CA LYS A 87 3.80 -4.60 13.28
C LYS A 87 2.86 -3.50 13.78
N ALA A 88 1.79 -3.90 14.45
CA ALA A 88 0.89 -2.98 15.16
C ALA A 88 1.68 -2.06 16.12
N ASN A 89 1.26 -0.81 16.19
CA ASN A 89 1.85 0.21 17.07
C ASN A 89 3.34 0.48 16.86
N THR A 90 3.86 0.17 15.67
CA THR A 90 5.22 0.54 15.26
C THR A 90 5.17 1.49 14.07
N PRO A 91 6.19 2.38 13.91
CA PRO A 91 6.27 3.25 12.75
C PRO A 91 6.37 2.45 11.44
N ALA A 92 5.52 2.81 10.48
CA ALA A 92 5.54 2.34 9.11
C ALA A 92 5.65 3.53 8.14
N ARG A 93 5.96 3.26 6.88
CA ARG A 93 6.06 4.27 5.82
C ARG A 93 4.84 4.19 4.91
N ALA A 94 4.18 5.32 4.70
CA ALA A 94 3.12 5.47 3.71
C ALA A 94 3.50 6.51 2.65
N PHE A 95 3.02 6.30 1.43
CA PHE A 95 3.24 7.17 0.29
C PHE A 95 1.92 7.80 -0.13
N ARG A 96 1.90 9.12 -0.26
CA ARG A 96 0.83 9.84 -0.94
C ARG A 96 0.87 9.47 -2.41
N LEU A 97 -0.26 9.00 -2.92
CA LEU A 97 -0.41 8.60 -4.31
C LEU A 97 -0.56 9.82 -5.20
N LYS A 98 0.19 9.84 -6.31
CA LYS A 98 0.10 10.87 -7.34
C LYS A 98 -0.27 10.29 -8.71
N ASN A 99 -1.03 11.03 -9.50
CA ASN A 99 -1.48 10.67 -10.83
C ASN A 99 -0.27 10.39 -11.70
N GLY A 100 -0.27 9.23 -12.34
CA GLY A 100 0.86 8.71 -13.10
C GLY A 100 1.79 7.82 -12.29
N ASP A 101 1.69 7.80 -10.95
CA ASP A 101 2.45 6.87 -10.12
C ASP A 101 2.12 5.43 -10.48
N THR A 102 3.15 4.58 -10.46
CA THR A 102 3.02 3.15 -10.74
C THR A 102 3.68 2.32 -9.65
N PHE A 103 3.04 1.22 -9.32
CA PHE A 103 3.56 0.21 -8.40
C PHE A 103 3.02 -1.16 -8.77
N THR A 104 3.71 -2.21 -8.33
CA THR A 104 3.30 -3.60 -8.54
C THR A 104 3.02 -4.22 -7.19
N ILE A 105 1.85 -4.84 -7.03
CA ILE A 105 1.42 -5.49 -5.79
C ILE A 105 1.04 -6.94 -6.08
N THR A 106 1.33 -7.87 -5.17
CA THR A 106 0.85 -9.25 -5.29
C THR A 106 -0.67 -9.31 -5.25
N ASP A 107 -1.26 -10.24 -5.99
CA ASP A 107 -2.73 -10.35 -6.12
C ASP A 107 -3.42 -10.61 -4.76
N ASP A 108 -2.71 -11.21 -3.79
CA ASP A 108 -3.18 -11.37 -2.40
C ASP A 108 -3.51 -10.04 -1.70
N GLY A 109 -2.97 -8.92 -2.19
CA GLY A 109 -3.23 -7.57 -1.68
C GLY A 109 -4.50 -6.92 -2.25
N ILE A 110 -5.19 -7.59 -3.17
CA ILE A 110 -6.36 -7.07 -3.88
C ILE A 110 -7.54 -8.04 -3.69
N ASP A 111 -8.70 -7.51 -3.31
CA ASP A 111 -9.92 -8.30 -3.30
C ASP A 111 -10.46 -8.46 -4.73
N GLY A 112 -10.72 -9.70 -5.14
CA GLY A 112 -11.25 -10.02 -6.47
C GLY A 112 -10.18 -10.14 -7.56
N ALA A 113 -10.61 -10.56 -8.75
CA ALA A 113 -9.71 -10.76 -9.90
C ALA A 113 -9.60 -9.48 -10.72
N THR A 114 -8.39 -8.91 -10.77
CA THR A 114 -8.09 -7.75 -11.61
C THR A 114 -8.08 -8.11 -13.10
N VAL A 115 -8.58 -7.21 -13.94
CA VAL A 115 -8.53 -7.33 -15.40
C VAL A 115 -7.77 -6.12 -15.95
N VAL A 116 -6.95 -6.33 -16.97
CA VAL A 116 -6.24 -5.24 -17.67
C VAL A 116 -7.24 -4.23 -18.21
N ASP A 117 -6.87 -2.95 -18.16
CA ASP A 117 -7.71 -1.80 -18.54
C ASP A 117 -8.96 -1.59 -17.65
N GLN A 118 -9.07 -2.31 -16.53
CA GLN A 118 -10.03 -2.05 -15.47
C GLN A 118 -9.35 -1.42 -14.25
N TYR A 119 -10.06 -1.35 -13.13
CA TYR A 119 -9.63 -0.58 -11.97
C TYR A 119 -9.44 -1.43 -10.73
N VAL A 120 -8.61 -0.92 -9.83
CA VAL A 120 -8.57 -1.28 -8.42
C VAL A 120 -8.90 -0.01 -7.63
N ILE A 121 -9.90 -0.09 -6.76
CA ILE A 121 -10.37 1.05 -5.97
C ILE A 121 -10.26 0.73 -4.48
N PRO A 122 -9.99 1.71 -3.61
CA PRO A 122 -10.06 1.53 -2.16
C PRO A 122 -11.46 1.08 -1.70
N GLN A 123 -11.53 0.46 -0.53
CA GLN A 123 -12.77 0.01 0.10
C GLN A 123 -12.94 0.65 1.48
N ASP A 124 -14.16 1.04 1.82
CA ASP A 124 -14.48 1.44 3.19
C ASP A 124 -14.29 0.24 4.15
N GLY A 125 -13.65 0.50 5.29
CA GLY A 125 -13.40 -0.48 6.34
C GLY A 125 -12.32 -1.51 6.04
N LYS A 126 -11.60 -1.43 4.91
CA LYS A 126 -10.56 -2.41 4.55
C LYS A 126 -9.26 -1.75 4.10
N TYR A 127 -8.15 -2.45 4.35
CA TYR A 127 -6.83 -2.07 3.84
C TYR A 127 -6.58 -2.49 2.40
N LYS A 128 -7.38 -3.40 1.84
CA LYS A 128 -7.20 -3.88 0.47
C LYS A 128 -8.04 -3.07 -0.50
N GLY A 129 -7.49 -2.83 -1.69
CA GLY A 129 -8.29 -2.41 -2.84
C GLY A 129 -9.17 -3.55 -3.35
N ILE A 130 -10.20 -3.23 -4.12
CA ILE A 130 -11.06 -4.20 -4.81
C ILE A 130 -10.99 -4.01 -6.32
N ALA A 131 -10.93 -5.11 -7.06
CA ALA A 131 -11.06 -5.10 -8.51
C ALA A 131 -12.46 -4.59 -8.92
N SER A 132 -12.51 -3.64 -9.86
CA SER A 132 -13.75 -3.01 -10.31
C SER A 132 -13.69 -2.67 -11.79
N ALA A 133 -14.79 -2.93 -12.51
CA ALA A 133 -14.95 -2.51 -13.90
C ALA A 133 -15.28 -1.01 -14.05
N THR A 134 -15.63 -0.32 -12.96
CA THR A 134 -15.98 1.11 -12.97
C THR A 134 -15.30 1.87 -11.84
N LEU A 135 -15.13 3.18 -12.01
CA LEU A 135 -14.54 4.04 -10.97
C LEU A 135 -15.49 4.28 -9.79
N GLY A 136 -16.81 4.22 -10.01
CA GLY A 136 -17.79 4.60 -8.99
C GLY A 136 -17.55 6.04 -8.50
N THR A 137 -17.74 6.27 -7.20
CA THR A 137 -17.56 7.57 -6.54
C THR A 137 -16.21 7.74 -5.86
N THR A 138 -15.30 6.76 -5.96
CA THR A 138 -14.01 6.80 -5.26
C THR A 138 -13.20 8.03 -5.64
N LYS A 139 -12.49 8.59 -4.67
CA LYS A 139 -11.58 9.71 -4.87
C LYS A 139 -10.24 9.26 -5.44
N VAL A 140 -9.80 8.05 -5.09
CA VAL A 140 -8.55 7.44 -5.58
C VAL A 140 -8.88 6.21 -6.40
N ALA A 141 -8.29 6.09 -7.60
CA ALA A 141 -8.46 4.94 -8.45
C ALA A 141 -7.16 4.55 -9.14
N LEU A 142 -6.97 3.24 -9.30
CA LEU A 142 -5.79 2.63 -9.85
C LEU A 142 -6.18 1.88 -11.13
N LEU A 143 -5.59 2.20 -12.27
CA LEU A 143 -5.73 1.46 -13.52
C LEU A 143 -4.83 0.22 -13.48
N VAL A 144 -5.38 -0.92 -13.90
CA VAL A 144 -4.62 -2.15 -14.10
C VAL A 144 -3.89 -2.09 -15.43
N LEU A 145 -2.57 -1.93 -15.38
CA LEU A 145 -1.73 -1.86 -16.58
C LEU A 145 -1.37 -3.25 -17.12
N GLU A 146 -0.93 -4.14 -16.25
CA GLU A 146 -0.50 -5.48 -16.65
C GLU A 146 -0.65 -6.49 -15.51
N LYS A 147 -0.86 -7.75 -15.89
CA LYS A 147 -0.71 -8.91 -15.00
C LYS A 147 0.71 -9.43 -15.12
N THR A 148 1.39 -9.56 -14.00
CA THR A 148 2.81 -9.90 -13.93
C THR A 148 3.08 -10.83 -12.76
N THR A 149 4.35 -11.04 -12.43
CA THR A 149 4.76 -11.81 -11.25
C THR A 149 5.87 -11.08 -10.51
N ILE A 150 5.84 -11.14 -9.18
CA ILE A 150 6.98 -10.76 -8.35
C ILE A 150 7.80 -12.02 -8.06
N SER A 151 9.10 -11.96 -8.34
CA SER A 151 10.02 -13.05 -8.06
C SER A 151 10.42 -13.04 -6.59
N VAL A 152 10.20 -14.15 -5.89
CA VAL A 152 10.57 -14.36 -4.49
C VAL A 152 11.45 -15.60 -4.44
N GLY A 153 12.78 -15.40 -4.37
CA GLY A 153 13.74 -16.48 -4.52
C GLY A 153 13.56 -17.22 -5.86
N ARG A 154 13.12 -18.49 -5.80
CA ARG A 154 12.83 -19.31 -7.00
C ARG A 154 11.34 -19.31 -7.40
N SER A 155 10.48 -18.73 -6.57
CA SER A 155 9.03 -18.69 -6.77
C SER A 155 8.63 -17.45 -7.55
N ARG A 156 7.56 -17.55 -8.33
CA ARG A 156 6.91 -16.42 -9.01
C ARG A 156 5.52 -16.25 -8.43
N VAL A 157 5.30 -15.15 -7.72
CA VAL A 157 4.02 -14.83 -7.09
C VAL A 157 3.20 -13.98 -8.05
N PRO A 158 1.95 -14.35 -8.37
CA PRO A 158 1.06 -13.53 -9.20
C PRO A 158 0.91 -12.12 -8.65
N ALA A 159 1.02 -11.14 -9.54
CA ALA A 159 1.01 -9.73 -9.18
C ALA A 159 0.35 -8.89 -10.26
N THR A 160 -0.03 -7.68 -9.88
CA THR A 160 -0.68 -6.71 -10.74
C THR A 160 0.07 -5.39 -10.68
N LYS A 161 0.41 -4.85 -11.85
CA LYS A 161 0.93 -3.48 -11.95
C LYS A 161 -0.22 -2.50 -12.08
N LEU A 162 -0.17 -1.50 -11.22
CA LEU A 162 -1.21 -0.50 -11.08
C LEU A 162 -0.63 0.88 -11.41
N GLN A 163 -1.46 1.74 -12.00
CA GLN A 163 -1.17 3.15 -12.21
C GLN A 163 -2.24 4.01 -11.53
N VAL A 164 -1.84 5.00 -10.76
CA VAL A 164 -2.79 5.97 -10.20
C VAL A 164 -3.29 6.85 -11.34
N ILE A 165 -4.61 6.82 -11.59
CA ILE A 165 -5.26 7.65 -12.63
C ILE A 165 -6.17 8.72 -12.03
N LYS A 166 -6.48 8.60 -10.75
CA LYS A 166 -7.28 9.54 -9.99
C LYS A 166 -6.72 9.62 -8.57
N GLU A 167 -6.51 10.83 -8.08
CA GLU A 167 -6.06 11.13 -6.72
C GLU A 167 -6.97 12.19 -6.05
N ALA A 168 -6.79 12.33 -4.74
CA ALA A 168 -7.59 13.18 -3.86
C ALA A 168 -7.14 14.64 -3.77
#